data_AF-A0A2I8DJK3-F1
#
_entry.id   AF-A0A2I8DJK3-F1
#
_cell.length_a   1.000
_cell.length_b   1.000
_cell.length_c   1.000
_cell.angle_alpha   90.00
_cell.angle_beta   90.00
_cell.angle_gamma   90.00
#
_symmetry.space_group_name_H-M   'P 1'
#
loop_
_entity.id
_entity.type
_entity.pdbx_description
1 polymer ?
#
loop_
_entity_poly.entity_id
_entity_poly.type
_entity_poly.pdbx_seq_one_letter_code
_entity_poly.pdbx_strand_id
1 'polypeptide(L)'
;MSHLLVLVVGDDIERQLQPYHDFDCTGTNDEHVQCIDITAEILARIDAGERLPGVLSDYGLKDHILADEAHARIVGERAPDMRGYAVVQDGKLFKAVTRTNPNHKWDWWVIGGRWSEFLITKPGADAELDGNLSSSCQEQPAVNQARKGDIDMEAMRDKAGRQAAERWDTAASISRGEGWMSWKHVLDVVHGGNVIAAREAYRAQPVIHAVAQALYTSYDQVDEYLVPRDQYIEEERAFAMVPYAVVMNGEWLDKGLIERLGVSEAAQIWQAWGARATQILEALPDDTLITVVDCHT
;
A
#
# COMPACT_ATOMS: atom_id res chain seq x y z
N MET A 1 6.22 -1.52 -9.71
CA MET A 1 5.15 -2.23 -9.00
C MET A 1 5.43 -2.15 -7.52
N SER A 2 4.52 -1.51 -6.81
CA SER A 2 4.47 -1.53 -5.35
C SER A 2 3.72 -2.77 -4.90
N HIS A 3 3.96 -3.20 -3.67
CA HIS A 3 3.26 -4.32 -3.05
C HIS A 3 2.62 -3.80 -1.76
N LEU A 4 1.41 -4.25 -1.46
CA LEU A 4 0.65 -3.86 -0.29
C LEU A 4 0.28 -5.11 0.52
N LEU A 5 0.68 -5.16 1.79
CA LEU A 5 0.21 -6.16 2.74
C LEU A 5 -1.24 -5.85 3.08
N VAL A 6 -2.17 -6.69 2.63
CA VAL A 6 -3.60 -6.54 2.91
C VAL A 6 -4.07 -7.74 3.72
N LEU A 7 -4.77 -7.47 4.84
CA LEU A 7 -5.47 -8.51 5.58
C LEU A 7 -6.94 -8.51 5.18
N VAL A 8 -7.42 -9.60 4.61
CA VAL A 8 -8.83 -9.78 4.24
C VAL A 8 -9.52 -10.60 5.31
N VAL A 9 -10.61 -10.07 5.86
CA VAL A 9 -11.33 -10.63 7.01
C VAL A 9 -12.61 -11.31 6.54
N GLY A 10 -12.73 -12.62 6.70
CA GLY A 10 -13.87 -13.43 6.27
C GLY A 10 -13.52 -14.40 5.13
N ASP A 11 -14.51 -15.19 4.71
CA ASP A 11 -14.28 -16.37 3.86
C ASP A 11 -14.22 -16.09 2.34
N ASP A 12 -14.78 -14.96 1.90
CA ASP A 12 -14.93 -14.64 0.47
C ASP A 12 -13.96 -13.51 0.05
N ILE A 13 -12.73 -13.90 -0.25
CA ILE A 13 -11.63 -12.97 -0.57
C ILE A 13 -11.92 -12.22 -1.88
N GLU A 14 -12.33 -12.97 -2.92
CA GLU A 14 -12.60 -12.43 -4.25
C GLU A 14 -13.66 -11.33 -4.17
N ARG A 15 -14.80 -11.63 -3.54
CA ARG A 15 -15.90 -10.66 -3.41
C ARG A 15 -15.49 -9.43 -2.60
N GLN A 16 -14.66 -9.58 -1.58
CA GLN A 16 -14.24 -8.45 -0.74
C GLN A 16 -13.24 -7.53 -1.44
N LEU A 17 -12.37 -8.07 -2.29
CA LEU A 17 -11.41 -7.28 -3.05
C LEU A 17 -11.98 -6.70 -4.35
N GLN A 18 -13.01 -7.34 -4.92
CA GLN A 18 -13.60 -6.93 -6.20
C GLN A 18 -13.93 -5.44 -6.30
N PRO A 19 -14.51 -4.76 -5.29
CA PRO A 19 -14.81 -3.32 -5.39
C PRO A 19 -13.59 -2.42 -5.63
N TYR A 20 -12.39 -2.95 -5.46
CA TYR A 20 -11.12 -2.22 -5.50
C TYR A 20 -10.22 -2.64 -6.66
N HIS A 21 -10.72 -3.40 -7.64
CA HIS A 21 -9.95 -3.77 -8.82
C HIS A 21 -9.61 -2.55 -9.69
N ASP A 22 -8.42 -2.56 -10.28
CA ASP A 22 -8.07 -1.66 -11.37
C ASP A 22 -8.67 -2.19 -12.68
N PHE A 23 -9.59 -1.41 -13.24
CA PHE A 23 -10.28 -1.79 -14.46
C PHE A 23 -9.33 -1.87 -15.67
N ASP A 24 -8.30 -1.03 -15.70
CA ASP A 24 -7.36 -1.02 -16.81
C ASP A 24 -6.46 -2.25 -16.80
N CYS A 25 -6.15 -2.79 -15.62
CA CYS A 25 -5.39 -4.03 -15.46
C CYS A 25 -6.25 -5.29 -15.64
N THR A 26 -7.43 -5.34 -15.01
CA THR A 26 -8.26 -6.55 -15.02
C THR A 26 -9.13 -6.68 -16.27
N GLY A 27 -9.54 -5.57 -16.87
CA GLY A 27 -10.56 -5.54 -17.92
C GLY A 27 -11.96 -5.94 -17.45
N THR A 28 -12.18 -6.10 -16.14
CA THR A 28 -13.47 -6.55 -15.58
C THR A 28 -14.48 -5.41 -15.60
N ASN A 29 -15.46 -5.50 -16.48
CA ASN A 29 -16.49 -4.46 -16.66
C ASN A 29 -17.73 -4.79 -15.80
N ASP A 30 -17.69 -4.43 -14.52
CA ASP A 30 -18.71 -4.71 -13.51
C ASP A 30 -19.35 -3.42 -12.94
N GLU A 31 -20.16 -3.54 -11.89
CA GLU A 31 -20.84 -2.40 -11.25
C GLU A 31 -19.89 -1.34 -10.64
N HIS A 32 -18.60 -1.64 -10.47
CA HIS A 32 -17.64 -0.72 -9.88
C HIS A 32 -17.01 0.22 -10.92
N VAL A 33 -17.14 -0.10 -12.21
CA VAL A 33 -16.64 0.72 -13.31
C VAL A 33 -17.62 1.85 -13.64
N GLN A 34 -17.15 3.09 -13.56
CA GLN A 34 -17.95 4.29 -13.77
C GLN A 34 -17.51 5.02 -15.04
N CYS A 35 -18.48 5.65 -15.72
CA CYS A 35 -18.22 6.61 -16.78
C CYS A 35 -17.96 8.00 -16.19
N ILE A 36 -16.78 8.56 -16.44
CA ILE A 36 -16.38 9.88 -15.98
C ILE A 36 -16.33 10.82 -17.19
N ASP A 37 -17.16 11.87 -17.17
CA ASP A 37 -17.12 12.92 -18.17
C ASP A 37 -15.91 13.83 -17.91
N ILE A 38 -14.94 13.80 -18.82
CA ILE A 38 -13.70 14.57 -18.77
C ILE A 38 -13.66 15.67 -19.83
N THR A 39 -14.81 16.02 -20.42
CA THR A 39 -14.89 16.98 -21.53
C THR A 39 -14.31 18.34 -21.15
N ALA A 40 -14.67 18.86 -19.98
CA ALA A 40 -14.20 20.16 -19.50
C ALA A 40 -12.68 20.17 -19.24
N GLU A 41 -12.12 19.07 -18.74
CA GLU A 41 -10.68 18.93 -18.50
C GLU A 41 -9.89 18.96 -19.82
N ILE A 42 -10.35 18.22 -20.83
CA ILE A 42 -9.71 18.22 -22.15
C ILE A 42 -9.81 19.59 -22.83
N LEU A 43 -10.96 20.25 -22.75
CA LEU A 43 -11.12 21.60 -23.29
C LEU A 43 -10.17 22.61 -22.63
N ALA A 44 -10.00 22.55 -21.31
CA ALA A 44 -9.06 23.43 -20.60
C ALA A 44 -7.61 23.23 -21.06
N ARG A 45 -7.19 22.00 -21.35
CA ARG A 45 -5.86 21.69 -21.90
C ARG A 45 -5.70 22.23 -23.33
N ILE A 46 -6.75 22.14 -24.15
CA ILE A 46 -6.75 22.72 -25.50
C ILE A 46 -6.65 24.25 -25.45
N ASP A 47 -7.38 24.89 -24.53
CA ASP A 47 -7.31 26.34 -24.31
C ASP A 47 -5.92 26.78 -23.82
N ALA A 48 -5.20 25.91 -23.09
CA ALA A 48 -3.81 26.10 -22.71
C ALA A 48 -2.81 25.90 -23.86
N GLY A 49 -3.28 25.59 -25.08
CA GLY A 49 -2.48 25.49 -26.30
C GLY A 49 -2.13 24.05 -26.73
N GLU A 50 -2.65 23.04 -26.05
CA GLU A 50 -2.44 21.64 -26.44
C GLU A 50 -3.32 21.24 -27.64
N ARG A 51 -2.84 20.27 -28.44
CA ARG A 51 -3.59 19.80 -29.62
C ARG A 51 -4.49 18.62 -29.25
N LEU A 52 -5.77 18.68 -29.66
CA LEU A 52 -6.78 17.66 -29.35
C LEU A 52 -6.30 16.20 -29.54
N PRO A 53 -5.66 15.79 -30.66
CA PRO A 53 -5.18 14.42 -30.80
C PRO A 53 -4.14 14.00 -29.76
N GLY A 54 -3.30 14.94 -29.31
CA GLY A 54 -2.31 14.70 -28.26
C GLY A 54 -3.00 14.51 -26.92
N VAL A 55 -3.90 15.43 -26.56
CA VAL A 55 -4.66 15.33 -25.30
C VAL A 55 -5.48 14.04 -25.25
N LEU A 56 -6.20 13.68 -26.33
CA LEU A 56 -6.94 12.41 -26.39
C LEU A 56 -6.01 11.18 -26.27
N SER A 57 -4.78 11.25 -26.77
CA SER A 57 -3.81 10.15 -26.63
C SER A 57 -3.43 9.91 -25.16
N ASP A 58 -3.35 10.97 -24.35
CA ASP A 58 -2.96 10.84 -22.95
C ASP A 58 -4.01 10.13 -22.10
N TYR A 59 -5.28 10.19 -22.51
CA TYR A 59 -6.39 9.43 -21.91
C TYR A 59 -6.70 8.12 -22.65
N GLY A 60 -5.85 7.70 -23.60
CA GLY A 60 -6.09 6.49 -24.39
C GLY A 60 -7.30 6.57 -25.34
N LEU A 61 -7.84 7.76 -25.61
CA LEU A 61 -9.06 7.96 -26.40
C LEU A 61 -8.81 8.20 -27.89
N LYS A 62 -7.55 8.37 -28.32
CA LYS A 62 -7.22 8.72 -29.72
C LYS A 62 -7.75 7.73 -30.77
N ASP A 63 -7.86 6.46 -30.39
CA ASP A 63 -8.31 5.37 -31.25
C ASP A 63 -9.82 5.05 -31.07
N HIS A 64 -10.50 5.83 -30.21
CA HIS A 64 -11.90 5.67 -29.79
C HIS A 64 -12.71 6.95 -30.05
N ILE A 65 -12.52 7.55 -31.23
CA ILE A 65 -13.21 8.76 -31.65
C ILE A 65 -14.47 8.41 -32.45
N LEU A 66 -15.60 8.91 -31.97
CA LEU A 66 -16.94 8.64 -32.49
C LEU A 66 -17.55 9.90 -33.09
N ALA A 67 -18.38 9.73 -34.12
CA ALA A 67 -19.15 10.84 -34.70
C ALA A 67 -20.40 11.19 -33.86
N ASP A 68 -20.89 10.24 -33.07
CA ASP A 68 -22.07 10.38 -32.21
C ASP A 68 -21.94 9.42 -31.03
N GLU A 69 -22.42 9.83 -29.85
CA GLU A 69 -22.36 9.03 -28.62
C GLU A 69 -23.16 7.72 -28.72
N ALA A 70 -24.23 7.68 -29.52
CA ALA A 70 -25.01 6.47 -29.73
C ALA A 70 -24.22 5.32 -30.39
N HIS A 71 -23.05 5.61 -30.96
CA HIS A 71 -22.16 4.59 -31.52
C HIS A 71 -21.23 3.95 -30.48
N ALA A 72 -21.17 4.48 -29.25
CA ALA A 72 -20.29 3.97 -28.21
C ALA A 72 -20.66 2.53 -27.83
N ARG A 73 -19.67 1.63 -27.92
CA ARG A 73 -19.80 0.23 -27.56
C ARG A 73 -18.95 -0.05 -26.34
N ILE A 74 -19.57 0.11 -25.17
CA ILE A 74 -18.89 0.00 -23.87
C ILE A 74 -19.23 -1.30 -23.11
N VAL A 75 -20.20 -2.08 -23.58
CA VAL A 75 -20.67 -3.31 -22.91
C VAL A 75 -20.09 -4.55 -23.60
N GLY A 76 -19.55 -5.46 -22.80
CA GLY A 76 -18.91 -6.71 -23.22
C GLY A 76 -17.40 -6.71 -23.07
N GLU A 77 -16.81 -7.88 -22.86
CA GLU A 77 -15.37 -8.08 -22.54
C GLU A 77 -14.40 -7.59 -23.64
N ARG A 78 -14.90 -7.36 -24.85
CA ARG A 78 -14.11 -6.89 -26.00
C ARG A 78 -14.78 -5.71 -26.71
N ALA A 79 -15.61 -4.97 -25.99
CA ALA A 79 -16.24 -3.79 -26.55
C ALA A 79 -15.13 -2.77 -26.88
N PRO A 80 -15.10 -2.23 -28.12
CA PRO A 80 -13.98 -1.39 -28.54
C PRO A 80 -13.83 -0.17 -27.65
N ASP A 81 -14.93 0.41 -27.17
CA ASP A 81 -14.92 1.65 -26.39
C ASP A 81 -15.01 1.38 -24.87
N MET A 82 -14.67 0.15 -24.43
CA MET A 82 -14.84 -0.25 -23.03
C MET A 82 -14.05 0.62 -22.04
N ARG A 83 -12.96 1.26 -22.47
CA ARG A 83 -12.14 2.13 -21.61
C ARG A 83 -12.50 3.61 -21.73
N GLY A 84 -13.41 3.94 -22.65
CA GLY A 84 -13.80 5.31 -22.92
C GLY A 84 -13.92 5.61 -24.41
N TYR A 85 -14.41 6.81 -24.72
CA TYR A 85 -14.55 7.32 -26.07
C TYR A 85 -14.55 8.86 -26.06
N ALA A 86 -14.30 9.44 -27.23
CA ALA A 86 -14.50 10.86 -27.48
C ALA A 86 -15.45 11.07 -28.64
N VAL A 87 -16.39 12.01 -28.52
CA VAL A 87 -17.24 12.47 -29.62
C VAL A 87 -16.62 13.71 -30.22
N VAL A 88 -16.18 13.62 -31.46
CA VAL A 88 -15.53 14.71 -32.20
C VAL A 88 -16.26 14.92 -33.52
N GLN A 89 -16.66 16.16 -33.80
CA GLN A 89 -17.27 16.53 -35.08
C GLN A 89 -16.56 17.76 -35.64
N ASP A 90 -16.23 17.74 -36.93
CA ASP A 90 -15.52 18.82 -37.61
C ASP A 90 -14.24 19.28 -36.89
N GLY A 91 -13.51 18.33 -36.29
CA GLY A 91 -12.29 18.57 -35.53
C GLY A 91 -12.48 19.23 -34.16
N LYS A 92 -13.73 19.38 -33.70
CA LYS A 92 -14.08 19.93 -32.38
C LYS A 92 -14.56 18.83 -31.44
N LEU A 93 -14.10 18.88 -30.20
CA LEU A 93 -14.56 17.98 -29.14
C LEU A 93 -15.95 18.40 -28.66
N PHE A 94 -16.87 17.44 -28.62
CA PHE A 94 -18.21 17.60 -28.04
C PHE A 94 -18.34 16.89 -26.70
N LYS A 95 -17.73 15.70 -26.58
CA LYS A 95 -17.75 14.91 -25.35
C LYS A 95 -16.51 14.04 -25.25
N ALA A 96 -16.00 13.83 -24.05
CA ALA A 96 -15.01 12.80 -23.76
C ALA A 96 -15.38 12.08 -22.47
N VAL A 97 -15.40 10.75 -22.52
CA VAL A 97 -15.71 9.89 -21.39
C VAL A 97 -14.55 8.92 -21.20
N THR A 98 -13.98 8.89 -20.00
CA THR A 98 -13.12 7.80 -19.55
C THR A 98 -13.92 6.85 -18.68
N ARG A 99 -13.57 5.56 -18.66
CA ARG A 99 -14.21 4.55 -17.83
C ARG A 99 -13.18 3.93 -16.89
N THR A 100 -13.41 4.00 -15.60
CA THR A 100 -12.48 3.48 -14.58
C THR A 100 -13.23 3.10 -13.30
N ASN A 101 -12.60 2.32 -12.43
CA ASN A 101 -13.07 2.14 -11.05
C ASN A 101 -12.47 3.27 -10.19
N PRO A 102 -13.25 4.26 -9.71
CA PRO A 102 -12.70 5.36 -8.92
C PRO A 102 -12.15 4.93 -7.56
N ASN A 103 -12.48 3.71 -7.11
CA ASN A 103 -12.00 3.14 -5.87
C ASN A 103 -10.83 2.17 -6.07
N HIS A 104 -10.27 2.00 -7.27
CA HIS A 104 -9.21 1.01 -7.50
C HIS A 104 -8.05 1.15 -6.50
N LYS A 105 -7.55 0.00 -6.04
CA LYS A 105 -6.42 -0.14 -5.09
C LYS A 105 -5.40 -1.17 -5.53
N TRP A 106 -5.72 -2.02 -6.51
CA TRP A 106 -4.86 -3.12 -6.94
C TRP A 106 -5.03 -3.45 -8.43
N ASP A 107 -3.91 -3.83 -9.07
CA ASP A 107 -3.82 -4.30 -10.45
C ASP A 107 -4.14 -5.81 -10.53
N TRP A 108 -3.56 -6.57 -9.60
CA TRP A 108 -3.79 -7.99 -9.34
C TRP A 108 -3.36 -8.32 -7.90
N TRP A 109 -3.67 -9.53 -7.42
CA TRP A 109 -3.32 -9.96 -6.08
C TRP A 109 -3.05 -11.46 -5.99
N VAL A 110 -2.38 -11.88 -4.91
CA VAL A 110 -2.14 -13.30 -4.58
C VAL A 110 -2.12 -13.49 -3.07
N ILE A 111 -2.57 -14.66 -2.59
CA ILE A 111 -2.50 -14.99 -1.16
C ILE A 111 -1.04 -15.20 -0.74
N GLY A 112 -0.65 -14.59 0.38
CA GLY A 112 0.72 -14.55 0.88
C GLY A 112 1.63 -13.63 0.07
N GLY A 113 2.04 -14.08 -1.13
CA GLY A 113 2.95 -13.35 -2.01
C GLY A 113 4.26 -12.96 -1.32
N ARG A 114 4.62 -11.68 -1.35
CA ARG A 114 5.76 -11.09 -0.62
C ARG A 114 5.72 -11.36 0.89
N TRP A 115 4.53 -11.55 1.45
CA TRP A 115 4.28 -11.86 2.85
C TRP A 115 3.80 -13.30 3.03
N SER A 116 4.31 -14.22 2.23
CA SER A 116 4.07 -15.65 2.46
C SER A 116 4.53 -16.04 3.86
N GLU A 117 3.74 -16.87 4.54
CA GLU A 117 4.00 -17.33 5.90
C GLU A 117 4.07 -16.16 6.92
N PHE A 118 3.21 -15.16 6.74
CA PHE A 118 3.19 -13.99 7.62
C PHE A 118 2.57 -14.27 8.99
N LEU A 119 1.52 -15.09 9.10
CA LEU A 119 0.81 -15.33 10.37
C LEU A 119 1.47 -16.47 11.14
N ILE A 120 1.93 -16.21 12.36
CA ILE A 120 2.36 -17.26 13.29
C ILE A 120 1.14 -17.83 14.01
N THR A 121 1.03 -19.15 14.07
CA THR A 121 -0.09 -19.84 14.73
C THR A 121 0.30 -20.40 16.09
N LYS A 122 -0.69 -20.56 16.97
CA LYS A 122 -0.52 -21.19 18.27
C LYS A 122 -0.17 -22.67 18.09
N PRO A 123 0.59 -23.27 19.01
CA PRO A 123 0.91 -24.69 18.96
C PRO A 123 -0.38 -25.55 18.91
N GLY A 124 -0.48 -26.40 17.90
CA GLY A 124 -1.61 -27.32 17.73
C GLY A 124 -2.88 -26.70 17.13
N ALA A 125 -2.80 -25.47 16.59
CA ALA A 125 -3.90 -24.88 15.84
C ALA A 125 -4.17 -25.62 14.51
N ASP A 126 -5.45 -25.70 14.14
CA ASP A 126 -5.89 -26.19 12.83
C ASP A 126 -5.70 -25.08 11.78
N ALA A 127 -4.46 -24.86 11.37
CA ALA A 127 -4.17 -23.90 10.32
C ALA A 127 -4.42 -24.50 8.93
N GLU A 128 -5.36 -23.93 8.18
CA GLU A 128 -5.53 -24.25 6.76
C GLU A 128 -4.33 -23.69 5.98
N LEU A 129 -3.32 -24.54 5.77
CA LEU A 129 -2.25 -24.31 4.81
C LEU A 129 -2.83 -24.52 3.40
N ASP A 130 -2.97 -23.43 2.63
CA ASP A 130 -3.31 -23.40 1.20
C ASP A 130 -2.67 -24.54 0.39
N GLY A 131 -3.29 -25.72 0.34
CA GLY A 131 -3.02 -26.84 -0.59
C GLY A 131 -1.57 -27.35 -0.74
N ASN A 132 -0.58 -26.76 -0.06
CA ASN A 132 0.84 -27.02 -0.18
C ASN A 132 1.45 -26.95 1.22
N LEU A 133 1.54 -28.13 1.83
CA LEU A 133 2.27 -28.38 3.06
C LEU A 133 3.76 -28.06 2.85
N SER A 134 4.23 -26.91 3.32
CA SER A 134 5.64 -26.72 3.63
C SER A 134 5.89 -27.27 5.04
N SER A 135 6.20 -28.56 5.12
CA SER A 135 6.62 -29.19 6.37
C SER A 135 8.09 -28.87 6.64
N SER A 136 8.40 -27.66 7.13
CA SER A 136 9.65 -27.46 7.86
C SER A 136 9.71 -26.12 8.55
N CYS A 137 9.07 -26.01 9.72
CA CYS A 137 9.63 -25.31 10.88
C CYS A 137 8.92 -25.86 12.13
N GLN A 138 9.70 -26.40 13.07
CA GLN A 138 9.17 -26.90 14.33
C GLN A 138 8.73 -25.74 15.24
N GLU A 139 7.76 -26.05 16.10
CA GLU A 139 7.13 -25.30 17.20
C GLU A 139 5.93 -24.40 16.88
N GLN A 140 5.90 -23.63 15.77
CA GLN A 140 4.70 -22.87 15.34
C GLN A 140 4.68 -22.69 13.82
N PRO A 141 3.71 -23.25 13.06
CA PRO A 141 3.66 -23.06 11.63
C PRO A 141 3.28 -21.61 11.30
N ALA A 142 4.00 -21.02 10.37
CA ALA A 142 3.68 -19.74 9.80
C ALA A 142 2.85 -19.95 8.52
N VAL A 143 1.75 -19.23 8.37
CA VAL A 143 0.70 -19.51 7.36
C VAL A 143 0.18 -18.22 6.71
N ASN A 144 -0.53 -18.35 5.60
CA ASN A 144 -1.17 -17.23 4.91
C ASN A 144 -2.61 -17.01 5.36
N GLN A 145 -3.23 -18.03 5.95
CA GLN A 145 -4.61 -18.01 6.40
C GLN A 145 -4.72 -18.68 7.76
N ALA A 146 -5.44 -18.04 8.69
CA ALA A 146 -5.74 -18.63 9.99
C ALA A 146 -7.01 -18.00 10.56
N ARG A 147 -7.70 -18.73 11.43
CA ARG A 147 -8.74 -18.12 12.27
C ARG A 147 -8.06 -17.21 13.29
N LYS A 148 -8.68 -16.08 13.61
CA LYS A 148 -8.11 -15.10 14.54
C LYS A 148 -7.71 -15.72 15.88
N GLY A 149 -8.50 -16.65 16.40
CA GLY A 149 -8.26 -17.35 17.65
C GLY A 149 -7.03 -18.26 17.63
N ASP A 150 -6.61 -18.69 16.44
CA ASP A 150 -5.45 -19.57 16.22
C ASP A 150 -4.15 -18.80 15.99
N ILE A 151 -4.21 -17.49 15.74
CA ILE A 151 -3.02 -16.65 15.55
C ILE A 151 -2.35 -16.39 16.89
N ASP A 152 -1.04 -16.64 16.95
CA ASP A 152 -0.19 -16.30 18.09
C ASP A 152 0.34 -14.86 17.93
N MET A 153 -0.51 -13.89 18.27
CA MET A 153 -0.18 -12.47 18.18
C MET A 153 1.00 -12.08 19.08
N GLU A 154 1.21 -12.79 20.20
CA GLU A 154 2.34 -12.50 21.08
C GLU A 154 3.64 -13.03 20.48
N ALA A 155 3.63 -14.22 19.88
CA ALA A 155 4.79 -14.72 19.14
C ALA A 155 5.17 -13.81 17.95
N MET A 156 4.18 -13.22 17.26
CA MET A 156 4.40 -12.20 16.23
C MET A 156 5.12 -10.96 16.79
N ARG A 157 4.64 -10.42 17.91
CA ARG A 157 5.26 -9.29 18.61
C ARG A 157 6.67 -9.64 19.08
N ASP A 158 6.86 -10.82 19.67
CA ASP A 158 8.16 -11.30 20.14
C ASP A 158 9.17 -11.46 19.00
N LYS A 159 8.74 -11.96 17.85
CA LYS A 159 9.57 -12.03 16.64
C LYS A 159 9.99 -10.63 16.19
N ALA A 160 9.05 -9.69 16.08
CA ALA A 160 9.34 -8.31 15.70
C ALA A 160 10.30 -7.64 16.70
N GLY A 161 10.07 -7.82 18.00
CA GLY A 161 10.92 -7.26 19.05
C GLY A 161 12.35 -7.82 19.03
N ARG A 162 12.54 -9.12 18.76
CA ARG A 162 13.88 -9.70 18.59
C ARG A 162 14.60 -9.13 17.37
N GLN A 163 13.91 -9.03 16.23
CA GLN A 163 14.48 -8.45 15.01
C GLN A 163 14.79 -6.95 15.16
N ALA A 164 13.96 -6.22 15.91
CA ALA A 164 14.19 -4.83 16.26
C ALA A 164 15.42 -4.66 17.15
N ALA A 165 15.53 -5.50 18.20
CA ALA A 165 16.70 -5.55 19.07
C ALA A 165 17.99 -5.77 18.29
N GLU A 166 18.03 -6.77 17.39
CA GLU A 166 19.19 -7.07 16.56
C GLU A 166 19.60 -5.89 15.65
N ARG A 167 18.62 -5.25 14.99
CA ARG A 167 18.87 -4.07 14.15
C ARG A 167 19.42 -2.89 14.96
N TRP A 168 18.80 -2.59 16.11
CA TRP A 168 19.22 -1.50 16.98
C TRP A 168 20.62 -1.76 17.56
N ASP A 169 20.89 -2.96 18.05
CA ASP A 169 22.18 -3.35 18.62
C ASP A 169 23.30 -3.28 17.56
N THR A 170 22.98 -3.64 16.31
CA THR A 170 23.91 -3.50 15.18
C THR A 170 24.20 -2.03 14.88
N ALA A 171 23.19 -1.16 14.81
CA ALA A 171 23.37 0.27 14.60
C ALA A 171 24.22 0.90 15.72
N ALA A 172 23.91 0.59 16.98
CA ALA A 172 24.63 1.09 18.15
C ALA A 172 26.10 0.61 18.17
N SER A 173 26.37 -0.64 17.77
CA SER A 173 27.73 -1.16 17.65
C SER A 173 28.54 -0.42 16.57
N ILE A 174 27.93 -0.12 15.42
CA ILE A 174 28.58 0.59 14.32
C ILE A 174 28.87 2.04 14.68
N SER A 175 27.90 2.70 15.33
CA SER A 175 28.07 4.07 15.81
C SER A 175 28.98 4.15 17.03
N ARG A 176 29.39 3.01 17.61
CA ARG A 176 30.15 2.92 18.87
C ARG A 176 29.46 3.60 20.05
N GLY A 177 28.12 3.66 20.00
CA GLY A 177 27.29 4.39 20.95
C GLY A 177 27.36 5.92 20.81
N GLU A 178 28.05 6.45 19.80
CA GLU A 178 28.03 7.87 19.47
C GLU A 178 26.76 8.19 18.65
N GLY A 179 26.18 9.36 18.90
CA GLY A 179 25.02 9.85 18.13
C GLY A 179 25.45 10.51 16.80
N TRP A 180 24.48 10.79 15.94
CA TRP A 180 24.66 11.60 14.73
C TRP A 180 23.66 12.74 14.66
N MET A 181 23.91 13.69 13.76
CA MET A 181 22.96 14.76 13.50
C MET A 181 21.81 14.17 12.69
N SER A 182 20.60 14.24 13.24
CA SER A 182 19.41 13.79 12.53
C SER A 182 19.19 14.60 11.26
N TRP A 183 18.50 14.01 10.29
CA TRP A 183 18.06 14.66 9.07
C TRP A 183 17.36 15.99 9.36
N LYS A 184 16.44 15.99 10.32
CA LYS A 184 15.70 17.18 10.74
C LYS A 184 16.64 18.27 11.24
N HIS A 185 17.63 17.92 12.06
CA HIS A 185 18.60 18.89 12.56
C HIS A 185 19.50 19.44 11.44
N VAL A 186 20.00 18.57 10.56
CA VAL A 186 20.80 19.00 9.40
C VAL A 186 20.01 19.91 8.47
N LEU A 187 18.75 19.57 8.19
CA LEU A 187 17.88 20.34 7.32
C LEU A 187 17.52 21.70 7.95
N ASP A 188 16.92 21.68 9.14
CA ASP A 188 16.30 22.88 9.71
C ASP A 188 17.34 23.82 10.34
N VAL A 189 18.36 23.26 11.00
CA VAL A 189 19.32 24.03 11.80
C VAL A 189 20.59 24.35 11.02
N VAL A 190 21.20 23.35 10.37
CA VAL A 190 22.49 23.55 9.68
C VAL A 190 22.33 24.27 8.35
N HIS A 191 21.31 23.87 7.58
CA HIS A 191 21.12 24.34 6.20
C HIS A 191 19.88 25.22 6.00
N GLY A 192 19.15 25.56 7.06
CA GLY A 192 18.03 26.52 7.02
C GLY A 192 16.93 26.14 6.02
N GLY A 193 16.63 24.85 5.89
CA GLY A 193 15.64 24.32 4.95
C GLY A 193 16.16 24.04 3.53
N ASN A 194 17.45 24.25 3.25
CA ASN A 194 18.02 23.88 1.95
C ASN A 194 18.19 22.36 1.84
N VAL A 195 17.19 21.70 1.26
CA VAL A 195 17.09 20.23 1.13
C VAL A 195 18.29 19.62 0.38
N ILE A 196 18.80 20.29 -0.66
CA ILE A 196 19.89 19.73 -1.48
C ILE A 196 21.18 19.70 -0.66
N ALA A 197 21.55 20.83 -0.07
CA ALA A 197 22.75 20.95 0.75
C ALA A 197 22.66 20.07 2.01
N ALA A 198 21.49 20.03 2.66
CA ALA A 198 21.23 19.18 3.81
C ALA A 198 21.41 17.69 3.48
N ARG A 199 20.93 17.24 2.32
CA ARG A 199 21.04 15.83 1.89
C ARG A 199 22.49 15.43 1.68
N GLU A 200 23.27 16.30 1.06
CA GLU A 200 24.71 16.08 0.89
C GLU A 200 25.41 15.99 2.24
N ALA A 201 25.18 16.96 3.14
CA ALA A 201 25.81 17.00 4.46
C ALA A 201 25.40 15.83 5.36
N TYR A 202 24.11 15.47 5.40
CA TYR A 202 23.61 14.36 6.20
C TYR A 202 24.23 13.03 5.75
N ARG A 203 24.30 12.79 4.44
CA ARG A 203 24.92 11.57 3.87
C ARG A 203 26.44 11.55 4.00
N ALA A 204 27.08 12.71 4.15
CA ALA A 204 28.51 12.81 4.37
C ALA A 204 28.94 12.39 5.79
N GLN A 205 28.00 12.26 6.75
CA GLN A 205 28.29 11.74 8.07
C GLN A 205 28.74 10.26 7.97
N PRO A 206 29.96 9.90 8.43
CA PRO A 206 30.48 8.54 8.26
C PRO A 206 29.59 7.43 8.84
N VAL A 207 28.95 7.71 9.98
CA VAL A 207 28.04 6.77 10.64
C VAL A 207 26.77 6.50 9.85
N ILE A 208 26.23 7.50 9.16
CA ILE A 208 25.05 7.32 8.30
C ILE A 208 25.35 6.32 7.19
N HIS A 209 26.51 6.44 6.54
CA HIS A 209 26.94 5.50 5.52
C HIS A 209 27.16 4.10 6.07
N ALA A 210 27.87 3.99 7.20
CA ALA A 210 28.19 2.72 7.81
C ALA A 210 26.94 1.95 8.29
N VAL A 211 26.00 2.63 8.95
CA VAL A 211 24.75 2.01 9.44
C VAL A 211 23.86 1.59 8.28
N ALA A 212 23.64 2.49 7.31
CA ALA A 212 22.82 2.18 6.13
C ALA A 212 23.36 0.96 5.36
N GLN A 213 24.68 0.90 5.16
CA GLN A 213 25.33 -0.21 4.49
C GLN A 213 25.19 -1.53 5.25
N ALA A 214 25.41 -1.52 6.57
CA ALA A 214 25.40 -2.74 7.37
C ALA A 214 23.99 -3.32 7.55
N LEU A 215 22.98 -2.46 7.66
CA LEU A 215 21.59 -2.86 7.84
C LEU A 215 20.82 -2.98 6.52
N TYR A 216 21.47 -2.71 5.39
CA TYR A 216 20.83 -2.64 4.07
C TYR A 216 19.58 -1.74 4.06
N THR A 217 19.60 -0.67 4.85
CA THR A 217 18.50 0.29 5.01
C THR A 217 18.78 1.55 4.21
N SER A 218 17.73 2.32 3.89
CA SER A 218 17.89 3.59 3.21
C SER A 218 18.40 4.67 4.18
N TYR A 219 19.10 5.69 3.66
CA TYR A 219 19.73 6.71 4.51
C TYR A 219 18.72 7.48 5.40
N ASP A 220 17.49 7.65 4.92
CA ASP A 220 16.39 8.30 5.60
C ASP A 220 15.80 7.48 6.76
N GLN A 221 16.06 6.18 6.83
CA GLN A 221 15.64 5.30 7.92
C GLN A 221 16.69 5.18 9.02
N VAL A 222 17.92 5.67 8.82
CA VAL A 222 18.99 5.55 9.84
C VAL A 222 18.61 6.26 11.13
N ASP A 223 17.91 7.40 11.05
CA ASP A 223 17.49 8.17 12.22
C ASP A 223 16.52 7.41 13.16
N GLU A 224 15.89 6.33 12.70
CA GLU A 224 15.04 5.48 13.54
C GLU A 224 15.82 4.89 14.73
N TYR A 225 17.14 4.75 14.61
CA TYR A 225 18.01 4.23 15.67
C TYR A 225 18.49 5.31 16.66
N LEU A 226 18.06 6.57 16.53
CA LEU A 226 18.35 7.64 17.49
C LEU A 226 17.45 7.62 18.74
N VAL A 227 16.46 6.73 18.80
CA VAL A 227 15.58 6.55 19.96
C VAL A 227 16.17 5.51 20.94
N PRO A 228 15.80 5.56 22.23
CA PRO A 228 16.20 4.54 23.20
C PRO A 228 15.83 3.12 22.72
N ARG A 229 16.73 2.16 22.96
CA ARG A 229 16.56 0.75 22.52
C ARG A 229 15.20 0.16 22.86
N ASP A 230 14.78 0.28 24.13
CA ASP A 230 13.52 -0.31 24.59
C ASP A 230 12.30 0.37 23.95
N GLN A 231 12.40 1.67 23.64
CA GLN A 231 11.37 2.39 22.91
C GLN A 231 11.27 1.89 21.45
N TYR A 232 12.40 1.74 20.76
CA TYR A 232 12.43 1.20 19.38
C TYR A 232 11.81 -0.19 19.32
N ILE A 233 12.16 -1.06 20.27
CA ILE A 233 11.64 -2.43 20.34
C ILE A 233 10.13 -2.42 20.58
N GLU A 234 9.63 -1.60 21.51
CA GLU A 234 8.19 -1.56 21.82
C GLU A 234 7.38 -0.98 20.65
N GLU A 235 7.91 0.03 19.95
CA GLU A 235 7.31 0.54 18.73
C GLU A 235 7.21 -0.57 17.67
N GLU A 236 8.31 -1.26 17.35
CA GLU A 236 8.30 -2.36 16.36
C GLU A 236 7.37 -3.52 16.77
N ARG A 237 7.27 -3.84 18.07
CA ARG A 237 6.30 -4.80 18.60
C ARG A 237 4.87 -4.36 18.32
N ALA A 238 4.54 -3.09 18.54
CA ALA A 238 3.20 -2.54 18.29
C ALA A 238 2.81 -2.60 16.80
N PHE A 239 3.80 -2.55 15.89
CA PHE A 239 3.58 -2.64 14.45
C PHE A 239 3.70 -4.03 13.84
N ALA A 240 3.99 -5.07 14.65
CA ALA A 240 4.28 -6.42 14.17
C ALA A 240 3.21 -7.03 13.24
N MET A 241 1.96 -6.60 13.39
CA MET A 241 0.82 -7.08 12.60
C MET A 241 0.09 -5.97 11.83
N VAL A 242 0.64 -4.76 11.77
CA VAL A 242 -0.03 -3.63 11.13
C VAL A 242 0.09 -3.77 9.60
N PRO A 243 -1.02 -4.01 8.88
CA PRO A 243 -0.97 -4.12 7.43
C PRO A 243 -1.02 -2.75 6.76
N TYR A 244 -0.84 -2.71 5.45
CA TYR A 244 -1.17 -1.50 4.67
C TYR A 244 -2.68 -1.21 4.74
N ALA A 245 -3.49 -2.25 4.60
CA ALA A 245 -4.95 -2.16 4.69
C ALA A 245 -5.56 -3.40 5.34
N VAL A 246 -6.74 -3.21 5.93
CA VAL A 246 -7.66 -4.29 6.31
C VAL A 246 -8.88 -4.19 5.41
N VAL A 247 -9.25 -5.28 4.74
CA VAL A 247 -10.49 -5.37 3.97
C VAL A 247 -11.48 -6.22 4.76
N MET A 248 -12.60 -5.62 5.15
CA MET A 248 -13.60 -6.27 5.98
C MET A 248 -14.99 -5.76 5.61
N ASN A 249 -15.95 -6.68 5.46
CA ASN A 249 -17.32 -6.37 5.06
C ASN A 249 -17.41 -5.59 3.73
N GLY A 250 -16.47 -5.82 2.81
CA GLY A 250 -16.38 -5.12 1.53
C GLY A 250 -15.84 -3.69 1.63
N GLU A 251 -15.33 -3.26 2.79
CA GLU A 251 -14.68 -1.96 2.97
C GLU A 251 -13.16 -2.07 3.06
N TRP A 252 -12.46 -1.24 2.27
CA TRP A 252 -11.02 -1.04 2.35
C TRP A 252 -10.67 0.00 3.41
N LEU A 253 -10.12 -0.47 4.53
CA LEU A 253 -9.68 0.35 5.64
C LEU A 253 -8.17 0.52 5.55
N ASP A 254 -7.69 1.75 5.37
CA ASP A 254 -6.28 2.11 5.33
C ASP A 254 -6.03 3.44 6.04
N LYS A 255 -4.81 3.96 5.95
CA LYS A 255 -4.46 5.29 6.47
C LYS A 255 -5.33 6.44 5.94
N GLY A 256 -5.96 6.29 4.77
CA GLY A 256 -6.89 7.28 4.23
C GLY A 256 -8.15 7.43 5.07
N LEU A 257 -8.53 6.42 5.86
CA LEU A 257 -9.55 6.55 6.91
C LEU A 257 -9.12 7.57 7.96
N ILE A 258 -7.88 7.49 8.42
CA ILE A 258 -7.31 8.37 9.45
C ILE A 258 -7.24 9.82 8.95
N GLU A 259 -6.85 10.03 7.70
CA GLU A 259 -6.84 11.34 7.05
C GLU A 259 -8.24 11.97 7.00
N ARG A 260 -9.27 11.18 6.65
CA ARG A 260 -10.67 11.65 6.66
C ARG A 260 -11.18 12.00 8.07
N LEU A 261 -10.55 11.48 9.12
CA LEU A 261 -10.85 11.82 10.51
C LEU A 261 -10.11 13.09 10.99
N GLY A 262 -9.38 13.76 10.11
CA GLY A 262 -8.80 15.08 10.37
C GLY A 262 -7.35 15.07 10.86
N VAL A 263 -6.67 13.93 10.85
CA VAL A 263 -5.23 13.85 11.13
C VAL A 263 -4.47 14.10 9.83
N SER A 264 -3.61 15.12 9.80
CA SER A 264 -2.87 15.51 8.59
C SER A 264 -1.36 15.35 8.69
N GLU A 265 -0.82 15.11 9.89
CA GLU A 265 0.61 14.86 10.06
C GLU A 265 0.94 13.39 9.76
N ALA A 266 1.80 13.14 8.78
CA ALA A 266 2.14 11.80 8.31
C ALA A 266 2.60 10.83 9.41
N ALA A 267 3.45 11.29 10.34
CA ALA A 267 3.91 10.47 11.47
C ALA A 267 2.75 10.06 12.39
N GLN A 268 1.83 10.98 12.65
CA GLN A 268 0.62 10.71 13.44
C GLN A 268 -0.35 9.80 12.70
N ILE A 269 -0.45 9.92 11.37
CA ILE A 269 -1.32 9.08 10.53
C ILE A 269 -0.91 7.61 10.65
N TRP A 270 0.39 7.30 10.54
CA TRP A 270 0.86 5.91 10.64
C TRP A 270 0.63 5.31 12.03
N GLN A 271 0.92 6.08 13.08
CA GLN A 271 0.66 5.65 14.47
C GLN A 271 -0.82 5.43 14.75
N ALA A 272 -1.67 6.35 14.30
CA ALA A 272 -3.12 6.22 14.43
C ALA A 272 -3.68 5.07 13.60
N TRP A 273 -3.13 4.81 12.41
CA TRP A 273 -3.49 3.64 11.60
C TRP A 273 -3.09 2.34 12.30
N GLY A 274 -1.86 2.24 12.81
CA GLY A 274 -1.40 1.06 13.54
C GLY A 274 -2.29 0.74 14.74
N ALA A 275 -2.58 1.74 15.57
CA ALA A 275 -3.51 1.59 16.69
C ALA A 275 -4.91 1.15 16.22
N ARG A 276 -5.42 1.72 15.12
CA ARG A 276 -6.73 1.38 14.57
C ARG A 276 -6.78 -0.04 14.00
N ALA A 277 -5.75 -0.46 13.26
CA ALA A 277 -5.65 -1.80 12.70
C ALA A 277 -5.60 -2.85 13.82
N THR A 278 -4.78 -2.64 14.85
CA THR A 278 -4.73 -3.51 16.03
C THR A 278 -6.09 -3.63 16.70
N GLN A 279 -6.79 -2.51 16.92
CA GLN A 279 -8.15 -2.53 17.49
C GLN A 279 -9.15 -3.33 16.64
N ILE A 280 -9.06 -3.23 15.30
CA ILE A 280 -9.91 -4.01 14.41
C ILE A 280 -9.63 -5.49 14.60
N LEU A 281 -8.36 -5.90 14.52
CA LEU A 281 -7.96 -7.31 14.61
C LEU A 281 -8.27 -7.94 15.98
N GLU A 282 -8.07 -7.20 17.07
CA GLU A 282 -8.35 -7.67 18.43
C GLU A 282 -9.85 -7.80 18.71
N ALA A 283 -10.68 -6.97 18.07
CA ALA A 283 -12.12 -7.00 18.21
C ALA A 283 -12.82 -8.12 17.39
N LEU A 284 -12.09 -8.81 16.51
CA LEU A 284 -12.66 -9.91 15.72
C LEU A 284 -13.01 -11.12 16.60
N PRO A 285 -14.13 -11.80 16.31
CA PRO A 285 -14.42 -13.13 16.86
C PRO A 285 -13.30 -14.13 16.58
N ASP A 286 -13.03 -15.03 17.52
CA ASP A 286 -11.92 -15.99 17.42
C ASP A 286 -12.06 -16.97 16.23
N ASP A 287 -13.28 -17.24 15.77
CA ASP A 287 -13.55 -18.11 14.62
C ASP A 287 -13.42 -17.39 13.26
N THR A 288 -13.18 -16.08 13.25
CA THR A 288 -13.08 -15.27 12.02
C THR A 288 -11.82 -15.62 11.24
N LEU A 289 -11.97 -15.97 9.96
CA LEU A 289 -10.85 -16.19 9.05
C LEU A 289 -10.14 -14.87 8.71
N ILE A 290 -8.81 -14.87 8.77
CA ILE A 290 -7.96 -13.78 8.30
C ILE A 290 -7.04 -14.35 7.21
N THR A 291 -7.04 -13.71 6.04
CA THR A 291 -6.15 -14.04 4.92
C THR A 291 -5.15 -12.92 4.67
N VAL A 292 -3.89 -13.29 4.50
CA VAL A 292 -2.81 -12.42 4.05
C VAL A 292 -2.83 -12.35 2.53
N VAL A 293 -2.93 -11.16 1.97
CA VAL A 293 -2.95 -10.92 0.53
C VAL A 293 -1.87 -9.91 0.15
N ASP A 294 -1.10 -10.23 -0.88
CA ASP A 294 -0.18 -9.32 -1.55
C ASP A 294 -0.91 -8.67 -2.73
N CYS A 295 -1.32 -7.41 -2.55
CA CYS A 295 -1.92 -6.60 -3.61
C CYS A 295 -0.84 -5.81 -4.35
N HIS A 296 -0.85 -5.90 -5.68
CA HIS A 296 0.09 -5.21 -6.56
C HIS A 296 -0.50 -3.90 -7.10
N THR A 297 0.33 -2.85 -7.17
CA THR A 297 -0.02 -1.53 -7.72
C THR A 297 1.17 -0.86 -8.42
#